data_AF-A0A4Y8RFF0-F1
#
_entry.id   AF-A0A4Y8RFF0-F1
#
_cell.length_a   1.000
_cell.length_b   1.000
_cell.length_c   1.000
_cell.angle_alpha   90.00
_cell.angle_beta   90.00
_cell.angle_gamma   90.00
#
_symmetry.space_group_name_H-M   'P 1'
#
loop_
_entity.id
_entity.type
_entity.pdbx_description
1 polymer ?
#
loop_
_entity_poly.entity_id
_entity_poly.type
_entity_poly.pdbx_seq_one_letter_code
_entity_poly.pdbx_strand_id
1 'polypeptide(L)'
;MARKGNPSSNADQFQVRLPDGLRGRLKAAAAGNHRSMNSHIVAVLQASIEGAPALPIDLAKIIEKHIEAEVERRIRLARDTPEARS
;
A
#
# COMPACT_ATOMS: atom_id res chain seq x y z
N MET A 1 -28.44 -5.50 28.91
CA MET A 1 -27.42 -4.64 28.26
C MET A 1 -27.01 -5.28 26.94
N ALA A 2 -27.60 -4.88 25.80
CA ALA A 2 -27.21 -5.41 24.50
C ALA A 2 -25.85 -4.78 24.09
N ARG A 3 -24.81 -5.59 23.93
CA ARG A 3 -23.53 -5.10 23.37
C ARG A 3 -23.80 -4.61 21.95
N LYS A 4 -23.58 -3.32 21.72
CA LYS A 4 -23.52 -2.70 20.39
C LYS A 4 -22.58 -3.56 19.53
N GLY A 5 -23.14 -4.30 18.57
CA GLY A 5 -22.38 -5.23 17.75
C GLY A 5 -21.26 -4.50 17.02
N ASN A 6 -20.04 -5.04 17.09
CA ASN A 6 -18.91 -4.48 16.36
C ASN A 6 -19.24 -4.59 14.84
N PRO A 7 -18.93 -3.60 13.98
CA PRO A 7 -19.16 -3.71 12.54
C PRO A 7 -18.50 -4.96 11.91
N SER A 8 -17.45 -5.51 12.53
CA SER A 8 -16.83 -6.77 12.11
C SER A 8 -17.71 -8.02 12.31
N SER A 9 -18.75 -7.96 13.14
CA SER A 9 -19.62 -9.11 13.44
C SER A 9 -20.61 -9.42 12.32
N ASN A 10 -20.84 -8.47 11.40
CA ASN A 10 -21.79 -8.59 10.31
C ASN A 10 -21.13 -8.96 8.97
N ALA A 11 -19.80 -9.22 8.95
CA ALA A 11 -19.09 -9.58 7.74
C ALA A 11 -19.16 -11.09 7.47
N ASP A 12 -19.28 -11.48 6.19
CA ASP A 12 -19.19 -12.87 5.77
C ASP A 12 -17.81 -13.45 6.09
N GLN A 13 -17.80 -14.66 6.64
CA GLN A 13 -16.58 -15.34 7.08
C GLN A 13 -16.33 -16.58 6.22
N PHE A 14 -15.09 -16.75 5.80
CA PHE A 14 -14.65 -17.91 5.03
C PHE A 14 -13.36 -18.49 5.64
N GLN A 15 -13.36 -19.79 5.96
CA GLN A 15 -12.16 -20.48 6.44
C GLN A 15 -11.29 -20.91 5.27
N VAL A 16 -10.03 -20.48 5.26
CA VAL A 16 -9.04 -20.83 4.23
C VAL A 16 -8.03 -21.82 4.80
N ARG A 17 -7.72 -22.88 4.03
CA ARG A 17 -6.58 -23.75 4.30
C ARG A 17 -5.34 -23.17 3.62
N LEU A 18 -4.33 -22.83 4.42
CA LEU A 18 -3.08 -22.28 3.94
C LEU A 18 -2.01 -23.37 3.90
N PRO A 19 -1.18 -23.46 2.85
CA PRO A 19 0.01 -24.29 2.85
C PRO A 19 1.02 -23.81 3.89
N ASP A 20 1.95 -24.69 4.25
CA ASP A 20 2.97 -24.44 5.25
C ASP A 20 3.75 -23.15 4.97
N GLY A 21 3.98 -22.37 6.03
CA GLY A 21 4.70 -21.10 5.97
C GLY A 21 3.93 -19.92 5.38
N LEU A 22 2.85 -20.12 4.60
CA LEU A 22 2.15 -19.03 3.93
C LEU A 22 1.50 -18.06 4.95
N ARG A 23 0.96 -18.59 6.05
CA ARG A 23 0.40 -17.75 7.12
C ARG A 23 1.44 -16.80 7.73
N GLY A 24 2.67 -17.27 7.92
CA GLY A 24 3.78 -16.46 8.43
C GLY A 24 4.14 -15.33 7.47
N ARG A 25 4.21 -15.64 6.17
CA ARG A 25 4.46 -14.66 5.11
C ARG A 25 3.36 -13.59 5.04
N LEU A 26 2.09 -13.98 5.13
CA LEU A 26 0.96 -13.05 5.17
C LEU A 26 1.03 -12.12 6.40
N LYS A 27 1.39 -12.66 7.56
CA LYS A 27 1.54 -11.85 8.79
C LYS A 27 2.66 -10.82 8.66
N ALA A 28 3.82 -11.22 8.12
CA ALA A 28 4.94 -10.32 7.90
C ALA A 28 4.61 -9.21 6.88
N ALA A 29 3.96 -9.58 5.76
CA ALA A 29 3.51 -8.63 4.76
C ALA A 29 2.47 -7.64 5.30
N ALA A 30 1.53 -8.11 6.12
CA ALA A 30 0.54 -7.25 6.77
C ALA A 30 1.21 -6.23 7.71
N ALA A 31 2.19 -6.68 8.52
CA ALA A 31 2.94 -5.80 9.43
C ALA A 31 3.73 -4.72 8.67
N GLY A 32 4.41 -5.10 7.58
CA GLY A 32 5.14 -4.14 6.72
C GLY A 32 4.24 -3.12 6.03
N ASN A 33 2.95 -3.42 5.86
CA ASN A 33 1.95 -2.50 5.29
C ASN A 33 1.12 -1.78 6.36
N HIS A 34 1.47 -1.89 7.64
CA HIS A 34 0.73 -1.31 8.77
C HIS A 34 -0.77 -1.68 8.79
N ARG A 35 -1.09 -2.92 8.42
CA ARG A 35 -2.46 -3.45 8.36
C ARG A 35 -2.62 -4.68 9.24
N SER A 36 -3.86 -4.93 9.67
CA SER A 36 -4.21 -6.24 10.22
C SER A 36 -4.04 -7.32 9.13
N MET A 37 -3.79 -8.56 9.55
CA MET A 37 -3.68 -9.67 8.61
C MET A 37 -4.96 -9.86 7.79
N ASN A 38 -6.15 -9.67 8.39
CA ASN A 38 -7.42 -9.72 7.68
C ASN A 38 -7.50 -8.61 6.61
N SER A 39 -7.19 -7.37 6.99
CA SER A 39 -7.18 -6.22 6.07
C SER A 39 -6.18 -6.41 4.92
N HIS A 40 -5.05 -7.07 5.17
CA HIS A 40 -4.09 -7.40 4.12
C HIS A 40 -4.62 -8.47 3.16
N ILE A 41 -5.21 -9.56 3.69
CA ILE A 41 -5.80 -10.63 2.87
C ILE A 41 -6.90 -10.06 1.97
N VAL A 42 -7.81 -9.25 2.53
CA VAL A 42 -8.88 -8.59 1.76
C VAL A 42 -8.29 -7.72 0.64
N ALA A 43 -7.28 -6.89 0.95
CA ALA A 43 -6.66 -6.03 -0.06
C ALA A 43 -5.98 -6.81 -1.19
N VAL A 44 -5.33 -7.95 -0.88
CA VAL A 44 -4.73 -8.82 -1.90
C VAL A 44 -5.81 -9.46 -2.78
N LEU A 45 -6.90 -9.94 -2.18
CA LEU A 45 -8.02 -10.53 -2.92
C LEU A 45 -8.69 -9.50 -3.84
N GLN A 46 -8.96 -8.29 -3.33
CA GLN A 46 -9.51 -7.19 -4.12
C GLN A 46 -8.61 -6.85 -5.30
N ALA A 47 -7.30 -6.65 -5.06
CA ALA A 47 -6.35 -6.36 -6.12
C ALA A 47 -6.26 -7.48 -7.18
N SER A 48 -6.45 -8.74 -6.77
CA SER A 48 -6.45 -9.89 -7.69
C SER A 48 -7.73 -10.00 -8.53
N ILE A 49 -8.87 -9.52 -8.02
CA ILE A 49 -10.17 -9.62 -8.70
C ILE A 49 -10.44 -8.38 -9.55
N GLU A 50 -10.23 -7.20 -8.98
CA GLU A 50 -10.57 -5.89 -9.57
C GLU A 50 -9.40 -5.27 -10.34
N GLY A 51 -8.19 -5.85 -10.20
CA GLY A 51 -6.95 -5.20 -10.57
C GLY A 51 -6.48 -4.24 -9.48
N ALA A 52 -5.23 -3.77 -9.56
CA ALA A 52 -4.76 -2.74 -8.64
C ALA A 52 -5.67 -1.50 -8.79
N PRO A 53 -6.15 -0.91 -7.68
CA PRO A 53 -7.01 0.27 -7.77
C PRO A 53 -6.29 1.34 -8.58
N ALA A 54 -6.90 1.75 -9.70
CA ALA A 54 -6.40 2.87 -10.47
C ALA A 54 -6.43 4.10 -9.56
N LEU A 55 -5.30 4.82 -9.49
CA LEU A 55 -5.29 6.09 -8.79
C LEU A 55 -6.31 7.01 -9.47
N PRO A 56 -7.13 7.75 -8.69
CA PRO A 56 -7.96 8.80 -9.25
C PRO A 56 -7.08 9.73 -10.11
N ILE A 57 -7.56 10.07 -11.31
CA ILE A 57 -6.77 10.81 -12.31
C ILE A 57 -6.17 12.09 -11.73
N ASP A 58 -6.93 12.80 -10.89
CA ASP A 58 -6.46 14.05 -10.26
C ASP A 58 -5.34 13.81 -9.26
N LEU A 59 -5.41 12.72 -8.49
CA LEU A 59 -4.34 12.36 -7.56
C LEU A 59 -3.08 11.92 -8.31
N ALA A 60 -3.23 11.16 -9.40
CA ALA A 60 -2.11 10.78 -10.25
C ALA A 60 -1.38 12.01 -10.81
N LYS A 61 -2.11 13.00 -11.31
CA LYS A 61 -1.55 14.28 -11.80
C LYS A 61 -0.84 15.08 -10.71
N ILE A 62 -1.37 15.09 -9.49
CA ILE A 62 -0.73 15.77 -8.35
C ILE A 62 0.60 15.09 -8.02
N ILE A 63 0.62 13.76 -7.98
CA ILE A 63 1.82 12.98 -7.70
C ILE A 63 2.86 13.20 -8.80
N GLU A 64 2.45 13.17 -10.07
CA GLU A 64 3.31 13.42 -11.23
C GLU A 64 4.02 14.78 -11.12
N LYS A 65 3.27 15.86 -10.90
CA LYS A 65 3.84 17.21 -10.69
C LYS A 65 4.81 17.28 -9.51
N HIS A 66 4.50 16.57 -8.41
CA HIS A 66 5.36 16.56 -7.24
C HIS A 66 6.67 15.81 -7.50
N ILE A 67 6.60 14.68 -8.20
CA ILE A 67 7.77 13.89 -8.60
C ILE A 67 8.65 14.73 -9.54
N GLU A 68 8.07 15.37 -10.56
CA GLU A 68 8.80 16.24 -11.49
C GLU A 68 9.56 17.34 -10.74
N ALA A 69 8.87 18.08 -9.86
CA ALA A 69 9.47 19.17 -9.09
C ALA A 69 10.61 18.69 -8.17
N GLU A 70 10.47 17.50 -7.56
CA GLU A 70 11.51 16.92 -6.71
C GLU A 70 12.72 16.43 -7.53
N VAL A 71 12.48 15.83 -8.68
CA VAL A 71 13.56 15.41 -9.60
C VAL A 71 14.34 16.61 -10.11
N GLU A 72 13.67 17.67 -10.55
CA GLU A 72 14.32 18.91 -10.98
C GLU A 72 15.16 19.54 -9.87
N ARG A 73 14.63 19.57 -8.64
CA ARG A 73 15.35 20.09 -7.47
C ARG A 73 16.65 19.32 -7.25
N ARG A 74 16.60 17.99 -7.31
CA ARG A 74 17.78 17.13 -7.13
C ARG A 74 18.80 17.29 -8.26
N ILE A 75 18.34 17.38 -9.51
CA ILE A 75 19.22 17.63 -10.67
C ILE A 75 19.92 18.98 -10.52
N ARG A 76 19.22 20.02 -10.07
CA ARG A 76 19.82 21.33 -9.81
C ARG A 76 20.92 21.26 -8.75
N LEU A 77 20.62 20.65 -7.61
CA LEU A 77 21.59 20.47 -6.52
C LEU A 77 22.82 19.66 -6.96
N ALA A 78 22.64 18.65 -7.81
CA ALA A 78 23.73 17.85 -8.36
C ALA A 78 24.57 18.60 -9.42
N ARG A 79 24.00 19.59 -10.12
CA ARG A 79 24.73 20.45 -11.07
C ARG A 79 25.49 21.56 -10.38
N ASP A 80 24.97 22.06 -9.26
CA ASP A 80 25.57 23.13 -8.48
C ASP A 80 26.61 22.61 -7.47
N THR A 81 26.90 21.30 -7.45
CA THR A 81 27.92 20.73 -6.57
C THR A 81 29.33 21.03 -7.13
N PRO A 82 30.25 21.61 -6.33
CA PRO A 82 31.54 22.11 -6.83
C PRO A 82 32.53 21.05 -7.34
N GLU A 83 32.22 19.76 -7.14
CA GLU A 83 33.17 18.65 -7.33
C GLU A 83 33.37 18.24 -8.80
N ALA A 84 32.57 18.76 -9.74
CA ALA A 84 32.64 18.40 -11.16
C ALA A 84 33.54 19.33 -12.01
N ARG A 85 34.30 20.26 -11.40
CA ARG A 85 35.15 21.24 -12.11
C ARG A 85 36.66 21.06 -11.97
N SER A 86 37.14 19.89 -11.53
CA SER A 86 38.58 19.59 -11.50
C SER A 86 39.00 18.61 -12.58
#